data_AF-A0A6A5W0Q6-F1
#
_entry.id   AF-A0A6A5W0Q6-F1
#
_cell.length_a   1.000
_cell.length_b   1.000
_cell.length_c   1.000
_cell.angle_alpha   90.00
_cell.angle_beta   90.00
_cell.angle_gamma   90.00
#
_symmetry.space_group_name_H-M   'P 1'
#
loop_
_entity.id
_entity.type
_entity.pdbx_description
1 polymer ?
#
loop_
_entity_poly.entity_id
_entity_poly.type
_entity_poly.pdbx_seq_one_letter_code
_entity_poly.pdbx_strand_id
1 'polypeptide(L)'
;MLKYFGKVENRHDKGASKKEHGFAGPIHTTSISLSSPSLNYPLERPLKAAWSSIGVQEAQDGDALGYTEATESWRNGKRQLASQAYPLAGIEVLPETLAQNIIIEPRNGKKVATGVQLTNGTTIAASKEVILSAGVFRSPQILKLSRIGPTSELSQRDIETVLDVLGQSFHNHLVTALCWNLKHPSRGLAFGTPAWSDSAYTFGLPLNAPVFQTFYSSPTLPAALLADGETLETNAQLDPSSHTETDRAITRAAVRSCISLFRETADGQAIVECEVLPDGQLESTSESTDNEIDERVERVGVRFGMLAGQ
;
A
#
# COMPACT_ATOMS: atom_id res chain seq x y z
N MET A 1 -5.20 0.41 17.49
CA MET A 1 -5.46 1.66 16.74
C MET A 1 -6.93 1.88 16.36
N LEU A 2 -7.78 0.85 16.32
CA LEU A 2 -9.19 0.91 15.86
C LEU A 2 -9.99 2.15 16.29
N LYS A 3 -9.95 2.52 17.57
CA LYS A 3 -10.60 3.74 18.09
C LYS A 3 -10.23 5.02 17.33
N TYR A 4 -8.98 5.15 16.89
CA TYR A 4 -8.53 6.30 16.12
C TYR A 4 -8.97 6.22 14.66
N PHE A 5 -8.96 5.03 14.05
CA PHE A 5 -9.50 4.83 12.70
C PHE A 5 -10.99 5.22 12.63
N GLY A 6 -11.80 4.76 13.60
CA GLY A 6 -13.21 5.15 13.68
C GLY A 6 -13.46 6.64 13.96
N LYS A 7 -12.47 7.39 14.49
CA LYS A 7 -12.56 8.86 14.63
C LYS A 7 -12.27 9.60 13.33
N VAL A 8 -11.43 9.02 12.48
CA VAL A 8 -11.05 9.60 11.18
C VAL A 8 -12.12 9.31 10.13
N GLU A 9 -12.71 8.12 10.20
CA GLU A 9 -13.63 7.60 9.20
C GLU A 9 -15.07 8.14 9.31
N ASN A 10 -15.64 8.41 8.15
CA ASN A 10 -17.07 8.53 7.91
C ASN A 10 -17.46 7.59 6.77
N ARG A 11 -17.80 6.36 7.17
CA ARG A 11 -18.23 5.28 6.29
C ARG A 11 -19.53 5.66 5.59
N HIS A 12 -19.52 5.55 4.27
CA HIS A 12 -20.67 5.81 3.42
C HIS A 12 -21.81 4.82 3.70
N ASP A 13 -21.49 3.52 3.65
CA ASP A 13 -22.44 2.45 3.94
C ASP A 13 -22.86 2.46 5.42
N LYS A 14 -24.11 2.84 5.68
CA LYS A 14 -24.68 2.92 7.04
C LYS A 14 -25.08 1.55 7.61
N GLY A 15 -25.06 0.49 6.80
CA GLY A 15 -25.26 -0.90 7.22
C GLY A 15 -24.00 -1.56 7.76
N ALA A 16 -22.81 -1.02 7.47
CA ALA A 16 -21.53 -1.57 7.91
C ALA A 16 -21.39 -1.64 9.45
N SER A 17 -20.49 -2.49 9.93
CA SER A 17 -20.30 -2.75 11.36
C SER A 17 -19.94 -1.49 12.14
N LYS A 18 -20.80 -1.10 13.09
CA LYS A 18 -20.52 0.00 14.04
C LYS A 18 -19.39 -0.27 15.01
N LYS A 19 -18.97 -1.52 15.11
CA LYS A 19 -17.83 -1.93 15.94
C LYS A 19 -16.51 -1.63 15.24
N GLU A 20 -16.47 -1.79 13.92
CA GLU A 20 -15.24 -1.69 13.13
C GLU A 20 -15.11 -0.35 12.39
N HIS A 21 -16.23 0.34 12.13
CA HIS A 21 -16.25 1.58 11.33
C HIS A 21 -16.64 2.85 12.09
N GLY A 22 -16.08 3.96 11.62
CA GLY A 22 -16.47 5.32 12.01
C GLY A 22 -17.55 5.91 11.11
N PHE A 23 -18.46 6.72 11.68
CA PHE A 23 -19.57 7.33 10.94
C PHE A 23 -19.66 8.85 11.09
N ALA A 24 -18.72 9.44 11.82
CA ALA A 24 -18.74 10.86 12.19
C ALA A 24 -17.39 11.56 11.95
N GLY A 25 -16.41 10.86 11.39
CA GLY A 25 -15.10 11.41 11.08
C GLY A 25 -15.10 12.37 9.89
N PRO A 26 -13.99 13.08 9.66
CA PRO A 26 -13.87 14.03 8.55
C PRO A 26 -13.58 13.38 7.19
N ILE A 27 -13.06 12.15 7.17
CA ILE A 27 -12.69 11.44 5.93
C ILE A 27 -13.84 10.53 5.50
N HIS A 28 -14.44 10.83 4.36
CA HIS A 28 -15.48 10.01 3.75
C HIS A 28 -14.86 8.78 3.10
N THR A 29 -15.27 7.59 3.55
CA THR A 29 -14.86 6.31 2.94
C THR A 29 -16.05 5.70 2.23
N THR A 30 -15.88 5.32 0.96
CA THR A 30 -16.92 4.67 0.16
C THR A 30 -16.34 3.48 -0.56
N SER A 31 -17.09 2.38 -0.58
CA SER A 31 -16.84 1.29 -1.51
C SER A 31 -17.07 1.79 -2.94
N ILE A 32 -16.34 1.24 -3.90
CA ILE A 32 -16.38 1.70 -5.29
C ILE A 32 -17.78 1.56 -5.90
N SER A 33 -18.47 0.44 -5.68
CA SER A 33 -19.83 0.15 -6.13
C SER A 33 -20.86 1.15 -5.61
N LEU A 34 -20.57 1.77 -4.46
CA LEU A 34 -21.42 2.79 -3.85
C LEU A 34 -21.06 4.21 -4.31
N SER A 35 -20.01 4.38 -5.12
CA SER A 35 -19.61 5.69 -5.67
C SER A 35 -20.58 6.20 -6.73
N SER A 36 -21.25 5.31 -7.47
CA SER A 36 -22.31 5.62 -8.43
C SER A 36 -23.31 4.46 -8.55
N PRO A 37 -24.64 4.71 -8.52
CA PRO A 37 -25.66 3.66 -8.63
C PRO A 37 -25.64 2.84 -9.92
N SER A 38 -25.07 3.38 -11.00
CA SER A 38 -24.96 2.68 -12.30
C SER A 38 -23.61 1.99 -12.50
N LEU A 39 -22.68 2.09 -11.54
CA LEU A 39 -21.37 1.45 -11.67
C LEU A 39 -21.50 -0.06 -11.50
N ASN A 40 -21.05 -0.80 -12.51
CA ASN A 40 -21.07 -2.26 -12.50
C ASN A 40 -19.82 -2.79 -13.22
N TYR A 41 -18.89 -3.42 -12.50
CA TYR A 41 -17.71 -3.99 -13.14
C TYR A 41 -18.03 -5.36 -13.73
N PRO A 42 -17.97 -5.54 -15.06
CA PRO A 42 -18.45 -6.76 -15.72
C PRO A 42 -17.71 -8.04 -15.28
N LEU A 43 -16.45 -7.89 -14.84
CA LEU A 43 -15.61 -9.01 -14.38
C LEU A 43 -15.77 -9.34 -12.90
N GLU A 44 -16.45 -8.51 -12.10
CA GLU A 44 -16.50 -8.70 -10.65
C GLU A 44 -17.13 -10.04 -10.26
N ARG A 45 -18.32 -10.34 -10.78
CA ARG A 45 -19.04 -11.58 -10.48
C ARG A 45 -18.28 -12.84 -10.92
N PRO A 46 -17.81 -12.98 -12.18
CA PRO A 46 -17.07 -14.18 -12.57
C PRO A 46 -15.75 -14.32 -11.82
N LEU A 47 -15.03 -13.22 -11.51
CA LEU A 47 -13.83 -13.29 -10.68
C LEU A 47 -14.14 -13.77 -9.26
N LYS A 48 -15.18 -13.24 -8.60
CA LYS A 48 -15.63 -13.70 -7.28
C LYS A 48 -15.96 -15.20 -7.29
N ALA A 49 -16.64 -15.69 -8.32
CA ALA A 49 -16.95 -17.10 -8.47
C ALA A 49 -15.68 -17.96 -8.60
N ALA A 50 -14.73 -17.54 -9.44
CA ALA A 50 -13.46 -18.23 -9.61
C ALA A 50 -12.65 -18.29 -8.31
N TRP A 51 -12.49 -17.17 -7.58
CA TRP A 51 -11.82 -17.18 -6.29
C TRP A 51 -12.52 -18.06 -5.25
N SER A 52 -13.86 -18.06 -5.25
CA SER A 52 -14.66 -18.92 -4.36
C SER A 52 -14.48 -20.40 -4.70
N SER A 53 -14.28 -20.76 -5.97
CA SER A 53 -14.11 -22.16 -6.41
C SER A 53 -12.84 -22.80 -5.86
N ILE A 54 -11.85 -21.98 -5.47
CA ILE A 54 -10.61 -22.42 -4.81
C ILE A 54 -10.61 -22.13 -3.30
N GLY A 55 -11.77 -21.81 -2.73
CA GLY A 55 -11.98 -21.68 -1.29
C GLY A 55 -11.75 -20.28 -0.70
N VAL A 56 -11.42 -19.27 -1.50
CA VAL A 56 -11.29 -17.89 -1.02
C VAL A 56 -12.66 -17.32 -0.70
N GLN A 57 -12.86 -16.92 0.56
CA GLN A 57 -14.13 -16.37 1.05
C GLN A 57 -14.18 -14.84 0.92
N GLU A 58 -15.35 -14.26 1.14
CA GLU A 58 -15.51 -12.81 1.24
C GLU A 58 -14.94 -12.31 2.58
N ALA A 59 -14.13 -11.25 2.51
CA ALA A 59 -13.59 -10.60 3.70
C ALA A 59 -14.72 -10.01 4.56
N GLN A 60 -14.49 -9.96 5.87
CA GLN A 60 -15.45 -9.44 6.84
C GLN A 60 -14.94 -8.14 7.47
N ASP A 61 -15.83 -7.32 8.00
CA ASP A 61 -15.42 -6.13 8.74
C ASP A 61 -14.47 -6.52 9.90
N GLY A 62 -13.29 -5.91 9.93
CA GLY A 62 -12.25 -6.20 10.92
C GLY A 62 -11.31 -7.37 10.56
N ASP A 63 -11.61 -8.13 9.50
CA ASP A 63 -10.74 -9.17 8.95
C ASP A 63 -10.67 -9.05 7.42
N ALA A 64 -9.56 -8.48 6.94
CA ALA A 64 -9.37 -8.16 5.53
C ALA A 64 -9.11 -9.39 4.65
N LEU A 65 -8.95 -10.60 5.20
CA LEU A 65 -8.64 -11.80 4.42
C LEU A 65 -9.83 -12.24 3.57
N GLY A 66 -9.57 -12.47 2.29
CA GLY A 66 -10.58 -12.84 1.31
C GLY A 66 -10.69 -11.85 0.16
N TYR A 67 -11.67 -12.09 -0.71
CA TYR A 67 -12.06 -11.09 -1.68
C TYR A 67 -12.89 -10.01 -0.99
N THR A 68 -12.65 -8.76 -1.35
CA THR A 68 -13.41 -7.63 -0.82
C THR A 68 -13.58 -6.59 -1.90
N GLU A 69 -14.25 -5.50 -1.56
CA GLU A 69 -14.34 -4.33 -2.41
C GLU A 69 -13.35 -3.26 -1.94
N ALA A 70 -12.64 -2.65 -2.89
CA ALA A 70 -11.77 -1.53 -2.56
C ALA A 70 -12.61 -0.37 -2.00
N THR A 71 -12.13 0.18 -0.89
CA THR A 71 -12.73 1.37 -0.25
C THR A 71 -11.83 2.57 -0.49
N GLU A 72 -12.41 3.69 -0.89
CA GLU A 72 -11.66 4.91 -1.20
C GLU A 72 -12.06 6.10 -0.32
N SER A 73 -11.11 6.99 -0.07
CA SER A 73 -11.38 8.31 0.50
C SER A 73 -11.97 9.25 -0.55
N TRP A 74 -13.26 9.09 -0.83
CA TRP A 74 -13.99 9.79 -1.89
C TRP A 74 -15.30 10.38 -1.38
N ARG A 75 -15.64 11.55 -1.90
CA ARG A 75 -16.89 12.24 -1.61
C ARG A 75 -17.41 12.96 -2.85
N ASN A 76 -18.68 12.75 -3.18
CA ASN A 76 -19.35 13.40 -4.32
C ASN A 76 -18.56 13.24 -5.63
N GLY A 77 -18.06 12.03 -5.89
CA GLY A 77 -17.34 11.71 -7.12
C GLY A 77 -15.94 12.31 -7.24
N LYS A 78 -15.32 12.74 -6.14
CA LYS A 78 -13.95 13.24 -6.12
C LYS A 78 -13.17 12.63 -4.97
N ARG A 79 -11.88 12.39 -5.19
CA ARG A 79 -10.92 12.07 -4.13
C ARG A 79 -10.92 13.20 -3.09
N GLN A 80 -11.16 12.85 -1.83
CA GLN A 80 -11.07 13.80 -0.73
C GLN A 80 -9.62 13.88 -0.26
N LEU A 81 -9.00 15.04 -0.44
CA LEU A 81 -7.65 15.28 0.09
C LEU A 81 -7.71 15.53 1.60
N ALA A 82 -6.65 15.18 2.33
CA ALA A 82 -6.58 15.44 3.77
C ALA A 82 -6.77 16.94 4.10
N SER A 83 -6.21 17.83 3.29
CA SER A 83 -6.38 19.30 3.44
C SER A 83 -7.81 19.79 3.24
N GLN A 84 -8.67 19.04 2.54
CA GLN A 84 -10.10 19.34 2.42
C GLN A 84 -10.90 18.81 3.61
N ALA A 85 -10.43 17.73 4.24
CA ALA A 85 -11.08 17.11 5.39
C ALA A 85 -10.71 17.78 6.71
N TYR A 86 -9.48 18.31 6.81
CA TYR A 86 -8.96 19.00 7.98
C TYR A 86 -8.75 20.49 7.65
N PRO A 87 -9.68 21.37 8.07
CA PRO A 87 -9.59 22.80 7.74
C PRO A 87 -8.31 23.43 8.28
N LEU A 88 -7.66 24.25 7.45
CA LEU A 88 -6.44 24.98 7.82
C LEU A 88 -6.74 26.38 8.37
N ALA A 89 -7.97 26.61 8.85
CA ALA A 89 -8.38 27.89 9.41
C ALA A 89 -7.58 28.21 10.68
N GLY A 90 -6.98 29.40 10.73
CA GLY A 90 -6.09 29.80 11.82
C GLY A 90 -4.68 29.20 11.74
N ILE A 91 -4.32 28.58 10.61
CA ILE A 91 -2.99 28.04 10.35
C ILE A 91 -2.35 28.84 9.21
N GLU A 92 -1.12 29.30 9.42
CA GLU A 92 -0.30 29.86 8.35
C GLU A 92 0.33 28.73 7.54
N VAL A 93 0.08 28.71 6.24
CA VAL A 93 0.63 27.72 5.31
C VAL A 93 1.63 28.41 4.41
N LEU A 94 2.88 27.94 4.45
CA LEU A 94 3.96 28.43 3.61
C LEU A 94 4.21 27.42 2.50
N PRO A 95 3.56 27.53 1.32
CA PRO A 95 3.86 26.67 0.18
C PRO A 95 5.27 26.96 -0.34
N GLU A 96 5.82 26.02 -1.12
CA GLU A 96 7.15 26.16 -1.75
C GLU A 96 8.28 26.48 -0.76
N THR A 97 8.07 26.18 0.51
CA THR A 97 8.97 26.50 1.61
C THR A 97 9.61 25.22 2.12
N LEU A 98 10.89 25.03 1.78
CA LEU A 98 11.62 23.81 2.10
C LEU A 98 12.40 23.95 3.41
N ALA A 99 11.95 23.24 4.44
CA ALA A 99 12.69 23.05 5.68
C ALA A 99 13.96 22.22 5.42
N GLN A 100 15.10 22.72 5.89
CA GLN A 100 16.42 22.10 5.78
C GLN A 100 16.72 21.23 7.02
N ASN A 101 16.58 21.81 8.20
CA ASN A 101 16.84 21.14 9.47
C ASN A 101 16.03 21.77 10.61
N ILE A 102 15.92 21.03 11.70
CA ILE A 102 15.40 21.47 12.99
C ILE A 102 16.53 22.14 13.75
N ILE A 103 16.22 23.25 14.43
CA ILE A 103 17.14 23.94 15.33
C ILE A 103 16.95 23.36 16.73
N ILE A 104 18.05 22.90 17.33
CA ILE A 104 18.05 22.24 18.64
C ILE A 104 18.97 23.02 19.57
N GLU A 105 18.43 23.44 20.70
CA GLU A 105 19.14 24.20 21.73
C GLU A 105 19.08 23.48 23.08
N PRO A 106 20.13 23.62 23.92
CA PRO A 106 20.06 23.19 25.31
C PRO A 106 19.19 24.16 26.12
N ARG A 107 18.13 23.65 26.76
CA ARG A 107 17.32 24.39 27.74
C ARG A 107 17.16 23.55 29.00
N ASN A 108 17.59 24.07 30.15
CA ASN A 108 17.52 23.39 31.45
C ASN A 108 18.11 21.96 31.41
N GLY A 109 19.27 21.80 30.76
CA GLY A 109 19.95 20.51 30.61
C GLY A 109 19.28 19.53 29.63
N LYS A 110 18.24 19.94 28.90
CA LYS A 110 17.55 19.12 27.89
C LYS A 110 17.78 19.68 26.50
N LYS A 111 17.81 18.81 25.50
CA LYS A 111 17.79 19.19 24.08
C LYS A 111 16.35 19.55 23.70
N VAL A 112 16.12 20.76 23.22
CA VAL A 112 14.79 21.26 22.87
C VAL A 112 14.81 21.73 21.42
N ALA A 113 13.83 21.30 20.62
CA ALA A 113 13.62 21.85 19.29
C ALA A 113 13.00 23.25 19.41
N THR A 114 13.67 24.26 18.86
CA THR A 114 13.30 25.68 19.05
C THR A 114 12.90 26.37 17.75
N GLY A 115 12.94 25.65 16.63
CA GLY A 115 12.53 26.16 15.34
C GLY A 115 12.99 25.26 14.20
N VAL A 116 12.83 25.77 12.99
CA VAL A 116 13.32 25.16 11.75
C VAL A 116 14.12 26.19 10.96
N GLN A 117 15.19 25.74 10.32
CA GLN A 117 15.91 26.51 9.32
C GLN A 117 15.42 26.07 7.93
N LEU A 118 15.16 27.05 7.07
CA LEU A 118 14.79 26.86 5.68
C LEU A 118 16.04 26.82 4.79
N THR A 119 15.91 26.24 3.61
CA THR A 119 17.01 26.13 2.62
C THR A 119 17.54 27.47 2.10
N ASN A 120 16.76 28.55 2.23
CA ASN A 120 17.21 29.91 1.90
C ASN A 120 17.93 30.62 3.07
N GLY A 121 18.19 29.91 4.18
CA GLY A 121 18.82 30.43 5.38
C GLY A 121 17.87 31.09 6.38
N THR A 122 16.59 31.28 6.05
CA THR A 122 15.59 31.87 6.95
C THR A 122 15.29 30.92 8.11
N THR A 123 15.15 31.46 9.32
CA THR A 123 14.77 30.71 10.52
C THR A 123 13.34 31.02 10.93
N ILE A 124 12.55 29.98 11.20
CA ILE A 124 11.21 30.09 11.79
C ILE A 124 11.28 29.51 13.22
N ALA A 125 11.03 30.35 14.22
CA ALA A 125 11.07 29.94 15.62
C ALA A 125 9.78 29.21 16.03
N ALA A 126 9.91 28.21 16.90
CA ALA A 126 8.81 27.49 17.52
C ALA A 126 8.79 27.76 19.03
N SER A 127 7.64 28.22 19.54
CA SER A 127 7.46 28.53 20.98
C SER A 127 7.11 27.32 21.84
N LYS A 128 6.61 26.25 21.21
CA LYS A 128 6.15 25.03 21.89
C LYS A 128 6.88 23.79 21.35
N GLU A 129 6.59 23.44 20.11
CA GLU A 129 7.01 22.16 19.52
C GLU A 129 7.31 22.31 18.03
N VAL A 130 8.13 21.40 17.51
CA VAL A 130 8.33 21.17 16.07
C VAL A 130 7.82 19.77 15.76
N ILE A 131 6.79 19.66 14.92
CA ILE A 131 6.23 18.38 14.49
C ILE A 131 6.76 18.08 13.09
N LEU A 132 7.52 16.99 12.95
CA LEU A 132 8.07 16.57 11.67
C LEU A 132 7.12 15.60 10.97
N SER A 133 6.54 16.03 9.86
CA SER A 133 5.59 15.24 9.04
C SER A 133 5.98 15.25 7.56
N ALA A 134 7.29 15.14 7.26
CA ALA A 134 7.83 15.26 5.90
C ALA A 134 7.79 13.93 5.10
N GLY A 135 7.08 12.92 5.60
CA GLY A 135 7.02 11.59 5.00
C GLY A 135 8.29 10.77 5.20
N VAL A 136 8.22 9.50 4.80
CA VAL A 136 9.27 8.49 5.10
C VAL A 136 10.65 8.82 4.52
N PHE A 137 10.74 9.58 3.42
CA PHE A 137 12.03 9.95 2.84
C PHE A 137 12.64 11.19 3.47
N ARG A 138 11.86 12.27 3.58
CA ARG A 138 12.41 13.57 4.00
C ARG A 138 12.49 13.69 5.52
N SER A 139 11.65 13.02 6.29
CA SER A 139 11.76 13.04 7.75
C SER A 139 13.13 12.54 8.25
N PRO A 140 13.61 11.33 7.90
CA PRO A 140 14.94 10.89 8.33
C PRO A 140 16.06 11.76 7.75
N GLN A 141 15.90 12.29 6.53
CA GLN A 141 16.87 13.25 5.96
C GLN A 141 16.98 14.52 6.82
N ILE A 142 15.85 15.15 7.14
CA ILE A 142 15.80 16.36 7.97
C ILE A 142 16.38 16.07 9.36
N LEU A 143 16.06 14.93 9.97
CA LEU A 143 16.62 14.54 11.27
C LEU A 143 18.15 14.42 11.20
N LYS A 144 18.70 13.74 10.19
CA LYS A 144 20.16 13.63 10.00
C LYS A 144 20.81 15.00 9.81
N LEU A 145 20.22 15.87 8.99
CA LEU A 145 20.66 17.27 8.83
C LEU A 145 20.51 18.10 10.13
N SER A 146 19.62 17.68 11.02
CA SER A 146 19.44 18.25 12.36
C SER A 146 20.37 17.65 13.41
N ARG A 147 21.38 16.87 12.99
CA ARG A 147 22.31 16.15 13.87
C ARG A 147 21.65 15.05 14.72
N ILE A 148 20.49 14.55 14.29
CA ILE A 148 19.80 13.42 14.92
C ILE A 148 19.91 12.21 13.97
N GLY A 149 20.67 11.20 14.33
CA GLY A 149 20.90 10.03 13.48
C GLY A 149 22.13 9.22 13.86
N PRO A 150 22.45 8.15 13.10
CA PRO A 150 23.53 7.23 13.43
C PRO A 150 24.87 7.96 13.46
N THR A 151 25.57 7.91 14.60
CA THR A 151 26.83 8.66 14.77
C THR A 151 27.89 8.25 13.75
N SER A 152 27.94 6.96 13.41
CA SER A 152 28.84 6.42 12.38
C SER A 152 28.60 7.03 11.00
N GLU A 153 27.34 7.31 10.63
CA GLU A 153 26.98 7.90 9.33
C GLU A 153 27.18 9.41 9.31
N LEU A 154 26.82 10.10 10.40
CA LEU A 154 26.96 11.54 10.53
C LEU A 154 28.44 11.96 10.57
N SER A 155 29.28 11.23 11.29
CA SER A 155 30.71 11.52 11.41
C SER A 155 31.46 11.40 10.07
N GLN A 156 31.00 10.55 9.15
CA GLN A 156 31.58 10.45 7.79
C GLN A 156 31.38 11.71 6.95
N ARG A 157 30.50 12.62 7.39
CA ARG A 157 30.17 13.90 6.73
C ARG A 157 30.53 15.10 7.60
N ASP A 158 31.37 14.89 8.62
CA ASP A 158 31.79 15.92 9.57
C ASP A 158 30.60 16.58 10.33
N ILE A 159 29.52 15.83 10.53
CA ILE A 159 28.35 16.28 11.29
C ILE A 159 28.45 15.74 12.72
N GLU A 160 28.57 16.63 13.69
CA GLU A 160 28.54 16.27 15.12
C GLU A 160 27.15 15.77 15.52
N THR A 161 27.05 14.58 16.10
CA THR A 161 25.77 14.00 16.55
C THR A 161 25.25 14.66 17.83
N VAL A 162 24.02 15.16 17.78
CA VAL A 162 23.27 15.63 18.95
C VAL A 162 22.53 14.48 19.62
N LEU A 163 21.96 13.54 18.85
CA LEU A 163 21.22 12.40 19.37
C LEU A 163 21.27 11.22 18.40
N ASP A 164 21.70 10.06 18.88
CA ASP A 164 21.81 8.82 18.10
C ASP A 164 20.61 7.90 18.35
N VAL A 165 19.52 8.09 17.58
CA VAL A 165 18.23 7.41 17.80
C VAL A 165 17.51 6.97 16.51
N LEU A 166 18.10 7.17 15.33
CA LEU A 166 17.45 6.76 14.08
C LEU A 166 17.85 5.35 13.69
N GLY A 167 16.84 4.50 13.47
CA GLY A 167 17.02 3.21 12.81
C GLY A 167 17.16 3.35 11.29
N GLN A 168 17.52 2.25 10.65
CA GLN A 168 17.39 2.06 9.20
C GLN A 168 16.23 1.09 8.97
N SER A 169 15.02 1.63 8.85
CA SER A 169 13.82 0.84 8.63
C SER A 169 12.97 1.53 7.58
N PHE A 170 13.05 1.04 6.34
CA PHE A 170 12.31 1.55 5.20
C PHE A 170 11.58 0.39 4.54
N HIS A 171 10.26 0.37 4.59
CA HIS A 171 9.45 -0.69 4.04
C HIS A 171 8.79 -0.24 2.75
N ASN A 172 8.76 -1.16 1.80
CA ASN A 172 7.94 -1.02 0.62
C ASN A 172 7.30 -2.35 0.25
N HIS A 173 6.20 -2.28 -0.48
CA HIS A 173 5.57 -3.45 -1.08
C HIS A 173 6.15 -3.71 -2.47
N LEU A 174 6.58 -4.95 -2.70
CA LEU A 174 6.82 -5.46 -4.03
C LEU A 174 5.48 -5.67 -4.73
N VAL A 175 5.36 -5.19 -5.97
CA VAL A 175 4.20 -5.44 -6.82
C VAL A 175 4.68 -6.13 -8.08
N THR A 176 4.07 -7.25 -8.41
CA THR A 176 4.25 -7.94 -9.69
C THR A 176 2.94 -7.96 -10.44
N ALA A 177 2.99 -7.77 -11.75
CA ALA A 177 1.80 -7.74 -12.60
C ALA A 177 1.67 -9.06 -13.38
N LEU A 178 0.51 -9.71 -13.25
CA LEU A 178 0.09 -10.81 -14.10
C LEU A 178 -1.04 -10.29 -15.00
N CYS A 179 -0.77 -10.18 -16.30
CA CYS A 179 -1.73 -9.66 -17.27
C CYS A 179 -2.32 -10.82 -18.07
N TRP A 180 -3.62 -10.78 -18.33
CA TRP A 180 -4.32 -11.86 -19.04
C TRP A 180 -5.22 -11.30 -20.13
N ASN A 181 -5.18 -11.91 -21.32
CA ASN A 181 -6.16 -11.65 -22.37
C ASN A 181 -7.48 -12.31 -21.99
N LEU A 182 -8.60 -11.60 -22.19
CA LEU A 182 -9.93 -12.15 -21.97
C LEU A 182 -10.35 -13.04 -23.14
N LYS A 183 -11.09 -14.12 -22.86
CA LYS A 183 -11.60 -15.04 -23.89
C LYS A 183 -12.67 -14.46 -24.78
N HIS A 184 -13.51 -13.58 -24.22
CA HIS A 184 -14.63 -12.96 -24.93
C HIS A 184 -14.77 -11.47 -24.56
N PRO A 185 -13.78 -10.61 -24.86
CA PRO A 185 -13.77 -9.21 -24.46
C PRO A 185 -14.97 -8.44 -25.03
N SER A 186 -15.43 -8.82 -26.23
CA SER A 186 -16.57 -8.22 -26.92
C SER A 186 -17.93 -8.40 -26.22
N ARG A 187 -18.03 -9.29 -25.21
CA ARG A 187 -19.25 -9.45 -24.38
C ARG A 187 -19.43 -8.35 -23.33
N GLY A 188 -18.78 -7.20 -23.51
CA GLY A 188 -18.81 -6.11 -22.54
C GLY A 188 -17.74 -6.20 -21.45
N LEU A 189 -16.80 -7.15 -21.54
CA LEU A 189 -15.84 -7.43 -20.45
C LEU A 189 -14.59 -6.56 -20.49
N ALA A 190 -14.32 -5.89 -21.62
CA ALA A 190 -13.18 -5.00 -21.81
C ALA A 190 -13.61 -3.59 -22.23
N PHE A 191 -12.71 -2.63 -21.96
CA PHE A 191 -12.82 -1.26 -22.47
C PHE A 191 -13.00 -1.24 -24.00
N GLY A 192 -13.72 -0.23 -24.48
CA GLY A 192 -14.06 -0.09 -25.91
C GLY A 192 -15.37 -0.77 -26.33
N THR A 193 -16.06 -1.43 -25.40
CA THR A 193 -17.42 -1.94 -25.61
C THR A 193 -18.47 -0.98 -25.04
N PRO A 194 -19.75 -1.01 -25.51
CA PRO A 194 -20.81 -0.14 -24.98
C PRO A 194 -21.06 -0.28 -23.48
N ALA A 195 -20.68 -1.41 -22.88
CA ALA A 195 -20.80 -1.62 -21.44
C ALA A 195 -19.96 -0.62 -20.61
N TRP A 196 -18.93 -0.01 -21.21
CA TRP A 196 -18.01 0.93 -20.55
C TRP A 196 -18.26 2.39 -20.93
N SER A 197 -19.37 2.71 -21.62
CA SER A 197 -19.67 4.09 -22.03
C SER A 197 -20.29 4.95 -20.93
N ASP A 198 -20.66 4.36 -19.80
CA ASP A 198 -21.22 5.13 -18.67
C ASP A 198 -20.12 5.98 -18.01
N SER A 199 -20.42 7.26 -17.80
CA SER A 199 -19.59 8.16 -17.00
C SER A 199 -19.30 7.65 -15.59
N ALA A 200 -20.11 6.72 -15.07
CA ALA A 200 -19.90 6.00 -13.81
C ALA A 200 -18.46 5.49 -13.67
N TYR A 201 -17.86 4.95 -14.74
CA TYR A 201 -16.49 4.41 -14.71
C TYR A 201 -15.39 5.47 -14.56
N THR A 202 -15.74 6.76 -14.62
CA THR A 202 -14.81 7.87 -14.30
C THR A 202 -14.79 8.21 -12.80
N PHE A 203 -15.71 7.63 -12.02
CA PHE A 203 -15.75 7.78 -10.58
C PHE A 203 -15.02 6.60 -9.93
N GLY A 204 -13.96 6.93 -9.20
CA GLY A 204 -13.11 6.00 -8.47
C GLY A 204 -11.86 5.58 -9.24
N LEU A 205 -11.07 4.71 -8.62
CA LEU A 205 -10.02 3.98 -9.31
C LEU A 205 -10.61 2.83 -10.14
N PRO A 206 -10.06 2.52 -11.33
CA PRO A 206 -10.49 1.37 -12.13
C PRO A 206 -9.92 0.05 -11.57
N LEU A 207 -10.02 -0.13 -10.25
CA LEU A 207 -9.59 -1.32 -9.52
C LEU A 207 -10.80 -1.83 -8.75
N ASN A 208 -11.24 -3.05 -9.02
CA ASN A 208 -12.33 -3.65 -8.27
C ASN A 208 -12.01 -5.10 -7.91
N ALA A 209 -12.63 -5.60 -6.84
CA ALA A 209 -12.44 -6.93 -6.28
C ALA A 209 -10.99 -7.25 -5.85
N PRO A 210 -10.32 -6.42 -5.02
CA PRO A 210 -9.07 -6.85 -4.40
C PRO A 210 -9.27 -8.14 -3.61
N VAL A 211 -8.25 -9.00 -3.65
CA VAL A 211 -8.19 -10.24 -2.87
C VAL A 211 -6.97 -10.18 -1.98
N PHE A 212 -7.18 -10.31 -0.67
CA PHE A 212 -6.11 -10.41 0.31
C PHE A 212 -6.01 -11.84 0.78
N GLN A 213 -4.83 -12.43 0.64
CA GLN A 213 -4.55 -13.77 1.11
C GLN A 213 -3.30 -13.77 1.97
N THR A 214 -3.24 -14.74 2.88
CA THR A 214 -2.01 -15.10 3.55
C THR A 214 -1.58 -16.46 3.03
N PHE A 215 -0.26 -16.66 2.93
CA PHE A 215 0.33 -17.91 2.46
C PHE A 215 1.05 -18.62 3.61
N TYR A 216 0.50 -18.52 4.84
CA TYR A 216 1.10 -19.13 6.03
C TYR A 216 1.20 -20.65 5.96
N SER A 217 0.28 -21.28 5.21
CA SER A 217 0.28 -22.71 4.94
C SER A 217 1.21 -23.11 3.78
N SER A 218 1.91 -22.15 3.15
CA SER A 218 2.87 -22.46 2.10
C SER A 218 3.98 -23.37 2.65
N PRO A 219 4.24 -24.54 2.03
CA PRO A 219 5.31 -25.44 2.46
C PRO A 219 6.70 -24.80 2.44
N THR A 220 6.90 -23.76 1.62
CA THR A 220 8.18 -23.07 1.47
C THR A 220 8.40 -21.98 2.52
N LEU A 221 7.33 -21.47 3.15
CA LEU A 221 7.42 -20.35 4.08
C LEU A 221 8.28 -20.64 5.33
N PRO A 222 8.17 -21.81 6.00
CA PRO A 222 9.02 -22.11 7.16
C PRO A 222 10.52 -22.10 6.84
N ALA A 223 10.91 -22.62 5.67
CA ALA A 223 12.30 -22.63 5.23
C ALA A 223 12.78 -21.22 4.88
N ALA A 224 11.93 -20.41 4.25
CA ALA A 224 12.22 -19.01 3.94
C ALA A 224 12.43 -18.17 5.20
N LEU A 225 11.53 -18.29 6.18
CA LEU A 225 11.67 -17.64 7.49
C LEU A 225 12.99 -18.02 8.17
N LEU A 226 13.34 -19.31 8.16
CA LEU A 226 14.60 -19.77 8.74
C LEU A 226 15.82 -19.20 8.01
N ALA A 227 15.76 -19.08 6.68
CA ALA A 227 16.84 -18.52 5.88
C ALA A 227 17.08 -17.03 6.18
N ASP A 228 16.02 -16.29 6.50
CA ASP A 228 16.09 -14.88 6.90
C ASP A 228 16.37 -14.68 8.40
N GLY A 229 16.47 -15.78 9.18
CA GLY A 229 16.66 -15.71 10.63
C GLY A 229 15.40 -15.27 11.39
N GLU A 230 14.23 -15.44 10.77
CA GLU A 230 12.93 -15.05 11.29
C GLU A 230 12.09 -16.27 11.73
N THR A 231 10.97 -15.98 12.39
CA THR A 231 9.91 -16.92 12.77
C THR A 231 8.57 -16.32 12.40
N LEU A 232 7.48 -17.10 12.41
CA LEU A 232 6.13 -16.55 12.20
C LEU A 232 5.75 -15.47 13.24
N GLU A 233 6.34 -15.53 14.44
CA GLU A 233 6.06 -14.58 15.53
C GLU A 233 6.95 -13.33 15.45
N THR A 234 8.14 -13.45 14.87
CA THR A 234 9.13 -12.38 14.78
C THR A 234 9.21 -11.72 13.41
N ASN A 235 8.64 -12.35 12.38
CA ASN A 235 8.42 -11.74 11.08
C ASN A 235 7.34 -10.66 11.26
N ALA A 236 7.80 -9.44 11.46
CA ALA A 236 7.00 -8.29 11.08
C ALA A 236 6.87 -8.42 9.57
N GLN A 237 5.65 -8.63 9.04
CA GLN A 237 5.30 -8.80 7.61
C GLN A 237 5.74 -7.65 6.67
N LEU A 238 6.67 -6.84 7.12
CA LEU A 238 7.28 -5.68 6.53
C LEU A 238 8.78 -5.85 6.83
N ASP A 239 9.49 -6.66 6.05
CA ASP A 239 10.95 -6.55 6.03
C ASP A 239 11.34 -5.26 5.27
N PRO A 240 12.29 -4.46 5.79
CA PRO A 240 12.70 -3.18 5.20
C PRO A 240 13.46 -3.27 3.88
N SER A 241 13.53 -4.44 3.25
CA SER A 241 14.24 -4.64 2.00
C SER A 241 13.34 -5.09 0.85
N SER A 242 12.10 -5.56 1.08
CA SER A 242 11.25 -6.15 0.01
C SER A 242 11.96 -7.26 -0.79
N HIS A 243 13.00 -7.88 -0.21
CA HIS A 243 13.98 -8.72 -0.91
C HIS A 243 14.44 -9.93 -0.07
N THR A 244 13.74 -10.25 1.01
CA THR A 244 14.02 -11.46 1.81
C THR A 244 13.60 -12.73 1.07
N GLU A 245 14.08 -13.89 1.53
CA GLU A 245 13.55 -15.14 1.00
C GLU A 245 12.07 -15.30 1.35
N THR A 246 11.63 -14.76 2.48
CA THR A 246 10.22 -14.76 2.90
C THR A 246 9.35 -13.95 1.94
N ASP A 247 9.77 -12.75 1.54
CA ASP A 247 9.05 -11.94 0.54
C ASP A 247 8.97 -12.67 -0.81
N ARG A 248 10.06 -13.32 -1.23
CA ARG A 248 10.08 -14.14 -2.44
C ARG A 248 9.13 -15.33 -2.32
N ALA A 249 9.17 -16.08 -1.23
CA ALA A 249 8.31 -17.24 -1.01
C ALA A 249 6.82 -16.88 -1.03
N ILE A 250 6.44 -15.76 -0.39
CA ILE A 250 5.06 -15.24 -0.42
C ILE A 250 4.68 -14.82 -1.84
N THR A 251 5.57 -14.10 -2.54
CA THR A 251 5.33 -13.66 -3.92
C THR A 251 5.14 -14.86 -4.86
N ARG A 252 6.01 -15.87 -4.77
CA ARG A 252 5.91 -17.11 -5.56
C ARG A 252 4.58 -17.82 -5.29
N ALA A 253 4.18 -17.95 -4.02
CA ALA A 253 2.91 -18.56 -3.66
C ALA A 253 1.70 -17.80 -4.24
N ALA A 254 1.73 -16.46 -4.19
CA ALA A 254 0.70 -15.62 -4.80
C ALA A 254 0.63 -15.77 -6.33
N VAL A 255 1.77 -15.78 -7.01
CA VAL A 255 1.86 -15.98 -8.46
C VAL A 255 1.31 -17.36 -8.84
N ARG A 256 1.70 -18.42 -8.13
CA ARG A 256 1.17 -19.78 -8.33
C ARG A 256 -0.34 -19.85 -8.13
N SER A 257 -0.86 -19.22 -7.09
CA SER A 257 -2.30 -19.20 -6.83
C SER A 257 -3.08 -18.55 -7.96
N CYS A 258 -2.57 -17.44 -8.52
CA CYS A 258 -3.20 -16.78 -9.66
C CYS A 258 -3.14 -17.62 -10.94
N ILE A 259 -1.98 -18.23 -11.23
CA ILE A 259 -1.79 -19.11 -12.39
C ILE A 259 -2.73 -20.32 -12.29
N SER A 260 -2.73 -21.01 -11.15
CA SER A 260 -3.60 -22.17 -10.93
C SER A 260 -5.07 -21.79 -11.09
N LEU A 261 -5.50 -20.67 -10.50
CA LEU A 261 -6.86 -20.17 -10.68
C LEU A 261 -7.22 -20.01 -12.16
N PHE A 262 -6.45 -19.21 -12.90
CA PHE A 262 -6.83 -18.83 -14.27
C PHE A 262 -6.59 -19.93 -15.31
N ARG A 263 -5.67 -20.87 -15.05
CA ARG A 263 -5.28 -21.90 -16.01
C ARG A 263 -5.80 -23.29 -15.71
N GLU A 264 -6.08 -23.62 -14.47
CA GLU A 264 -6.36 -25.01 -14.06
C GLU A 264 -7.79 -25.19 -13.58
N THR A 265 -8.51 -24.10 -13.33
CA THR A 265 -9.93 -24.14 -12.97
C THR A 265 -10.81 -23.83 -14.19
N ALA A 266 -11.97 -24.48 -14.25
CA ALA A 266 -12.96 -24.23 -15.30
C ALA A 266 -13.48 -22.77 -15.24
N ASP A 267 -13.64 -22.21 -14.04
CA ASP A 267 -14.12 -20.84 -13.84
C ASP A 267 -13.07 -19.83 -14.34
N GLY A 268 -11.79 -20.04 -14.06
CA GLY A 268 -10.70 -19.21 -14.58
C GLY A 268 -10.58 -19.27 -16.11
N GLN A 269 -10.58 -20.48 -16.68
CA GLN A 269 -10.51 -20.71 -18.14
C GLN A 269 -11.75 -20.21 -18.91
N ALA A 270 -12.85 -19.93 -18.22
CA ALA A 270 -14.03 -19.29 -18.79
C ALA A 270 -13.84 -17.77 -18.93
N ILE A 271 -12.94 -17.17 -18.14
CA ILE A 271 -12.66 -15.72 -18.11
C ILE A 271 -11.53 -15.37 -19.08
N VAL A 272 -10.40 -16.06 -18.96
CA VAL A 272 -9.16 -15.73 -19.68
C VAL A 272 -8.92 -16.64 -20.89
N GLU A 273 -8.28 -16.10 -21.93
CA GLU A 273 -7.79 -16.85 -23.09
C GLU A 273 -6.36 -17.34 -22.86
N CYS A 274 -5.47 -16.40 -22.57
CA CYS A 274 -4.05 -16.65 -22.36
C CYS A 274 -3.44 -15.56 -21.49
N GLU A 275 -2.26 -15.84 -20.98
CA GLU A 275 -1.46 -14.88 -20.26
C GLU A 275 -0.73 -13.94 -21.24
N VAL A 276 -0.56 -12.67 -20.87
CA VAL A 276 0.24 -11.71 -21.61
C VAL A 276 1.64 -11.69 -21.01
N LEU A 277 2.59 -12.25 -21.75
CA LEU A 277 3.98 -12.37 -21.33
C LEU A 277 4.88 -11.29 -21.96
N PRO A 278 5.92 -10.84 -21.26
CA PRO A 278 7.04 -10.13 -21.86
C PRO A 278 7.74 -10.96 -22.94
N ASP A 279 8.33 -10.28 -23.93
CA ASP A 279 9.08 -10.93 -25.02
C ASP A 279 10.15 -11.89 -24.48
N GLY A 280 10.12 -13.12 -25.02
CA GLY A 280 11.09 -14.17 -24.72
C GLY A 280 10.81 -14.98 -23.44
N GLN A 281 9.70 -14.73 -22.72
CA GLN A 281 9.32 -15.55 -21.57
C GLN A 281 8.45 -16.74 -21.97
N LEU A 282 8.68 -17.85 -21.27
CA LEU A 282 7.81 -19.01 -21.30
C LEU A 282 6.65 -18.81 -20.32
N GLU A 283 5.52 -19.39 -20.67
CA GLU A 283 4.35 -19.41 -19.80
C GLU A 283 4.65 -20.13 -18.49
N SER A 284 4.35 -19.48 -17.37
CA SER A 284 4.40 -20.11 -16.06
C SER A 284 3.22 -21.06 -15.87
N THR A 285 3.45 -22.15 -15.15
CA THR A 285 2.44 -23.13 -14.71
C THR A 285 2.52 -23.29 -13.19
N SER A 286 1.56 -23.98 -12.57
CA SER A 286 1.67 -24.34 -11.14
C SER A 286 2.98 -25.08 -10.83
N GLU A 287 3.48 -25.85 -11.79
CA GLU A 287 4.71 -26.66 -11.73
C GLU A 287 6.00 -25.91 -12.09
N SER A 288 5.92 -24.62 -12.47
CA SER A 288 7.13 -23.82 -12.75
C SER A 288 8.06 -23.82 -11.53
N THR A 289 9.36 -23.85 -11.74
CA THR A 289 10.33 -23.81 -10.63
C THR A 289 10.30 -22.44 -9.93
N ASP A 290 10.82 -22.37 -8.72
CA ASP A 290 10.92 -21.10 -7.98
C ASP A 290 11.79 -20.07 -8.72
N ASN A 291 12.88 -20.53 -9.35
CA ASN A 291 13.76 -19.66 -10.15
C ASN A 291 13.04 -19.08 -11.38
N GLU A 292 12.21 -19.86 -12.07
CA GLU A 292 11.44 -19.36 -13.22
C GLU A 292 10.45 -18.26 -12.81
N ILE A 293 9.84 -18.37 -11.63
CA ILE A 293 8.96 -17.33 -11.10
C ILE A 293 9.77 -16.10 -10.66
N ASP A 294 10.93 -16.29 -10.03
CA ASP A 294 11.78 -15.18 -9.63
C ASP A 294 12.31 -14.38 -10.83
N GLU A 295 12.82 -15.04 -11.87
CA GLU A 295 13.26 -14.39 -13.12
C GLU A 295 12.11 -13.61 -13.76
N ARG A 296 10.88 -14.11 -13.62
CA ARG A 296 9.69 -13.42 -14.07
C ARG A 296 9.39 -12.18 -13.24
N VAL A 297 9.34 -12.33 -11.91
CA VAL A 297 9.09 -11.23 -10.98
C VAL A 297 10.17 -10.14 -11.12
N GLU A 298 11.43 -10.49 -11.37
CA GLU A 298 12.50 -9.53 -11.60
C GLU A 298 12.26 -8.68 -12.86
N ARG A 299 11.69 -9.27 -13.91
CA ARG A 299 11.43 -8.59 -15.19
C ARG A 299 10.21 -7.67 -15.17
N VAL A 300 9.13 -8.06 -14.48
CA VAL A 300 7.87 -7.32 -14.47
C VAL A 300 7.54 -6.65 -13.14
N GLY A 301 8.33 -6.94 -12.11
CA GLY A 301 8.16 -6.42 -10.77
C GLY A 301 8.50 -4.94 -10.69
N VAL A 302 7.68 -4.23 -9.93
CA VAL A 302 7.87 -2.81 -9.63
C VAL A 302 7.71 -2.59 -8.13
N ARG A 303 8.37 -1.54 -7.65
CA ARG A 303 8.20 -1.06 -6.28
C ARG A 303 6.93 -0.25 -6.20
N PHE A 304 6.02 -0.61 -5.29
CA PHE A 304 4.80 0.16 -5.09
C PHE A 304 5.09 1.49 -4.39
N GLY A 305 4.21 2.48 -4.52
CA GLY A 305 4.41 3.81 -3.90
C GLY A 305 4.00 3.87 -2.43
N MET A 306 3.67 2.75 -1.79
CA MET A 306 3.16 2.69 -0.40
C MET A 306 4.31 2.46 0.57
N LEU A 307 5.04 3.54 0.83
CA LEU A 307 6.28 3.52 1.60
C LEU A 307 6.01 3.80 3.07
N ALA A 308 6.65 3.04 3.95
CA ALA A 308 6.58 3.25 5.39
C ALA A 308 7.98 3.14 6.02
N GLY A 309 8.18 3.72 7.19
CA GLY A 309 9.40 3.55 7.96
C GLY A 309 9.07 3.68 9.44
N GLN A 310 9.79 2.93 10.27
CA GLN A 310 9.69 3.02 11.73
C GLN A 310 10.78 3.93 12.30
#